data_AF-A0A967W478-F1
#
_entry.id   AF-A0A967W478-F1
#
_cell.length_a   1.000
_cell.length_b   1.000
_cell.length_c   1.000
_cell.angle_alpha   90.00
_cell.angle_beta   90.00
_cell.angle_gamma   90.00
#
_symmetry.space_group_name_H-M   'P 1'
#
loop_
_entity.id
_entity.type
_entity.pdbx_description
1 polymer ?
#
loop_
_entity_poly.entity_id
_entity_poly.type
_entity_poly.pdbx_seq_one_letter_code
_entity_poly.pdbx_strand_id
1 'polypeptide(L)'
;MKPIDLLRALACPVLSQTVLFAFIMFYLAAEFIRWAISTGPFFFVSAIIVAAFTVPALSLYLIFLLDARARGREPEPPGVEHLHWYGSGWSLLQVLYYVAVGFAAYKLASLDSAEGLIAVVVLVAAALPASLATLAVTHSPLESLNPVTIGKIIRRCGGSYWIAPVFVVLAATLAWWVFNSSLPGWLADFIALYLLFAFYALTGEIMHPQRLHGEVDIHEPLAPDEAKVTAELLALRTEALNHAYGFISRGNRDGGFKHIYDRIADDPEPESAWQWYFDGMMLWQDRTAALFFGQQYLHRLLHDDDFRAAIKVIARCRYENEAFQPLREDREKAVAAAEHMGNEELAQALRAGMS
;
A
#
# COMPACT_ATOMS: atom_id res chain seq x y z
N MET A 1 26.89 -2.05 3.77
CA MET A 1 26.17 -0.92 4.40
C MET A 1 27.16 -0.05 5.18
N LYS A 2 27.04 1.29 5.19
CA LYS A 2 27.95 2.13 6.01
C LYS A 2 27.51 2.09 7.47
N PRO A 3 28.43 2.25 8.45
CA PRO A 3 28.08 2.23 9.88
C PRO A 3 27.05 3.29 10.28
N ILE A 4 27.08 4.46 9.64
CA ILE A 4 26.12 5.54 9.90
C ILE A 4 24.69 5.16 9.50
N ASP A 5 24.53 4.41 8.40
CA ASP A 5 23.22 3.97 7.91
C ASP A 5 22.64 2.88 8.83
N LEU A 6 23.50 2.00 9.36
CA LEU A 6 23.13 1.02 10.38
C LEU A 6 22.58 1.69 11.64
N LEU A 7 23.30 2.68 12.16
CA LEU A 7 22.88 3.39 13.37
C LEU A 7 21.57 4.16 13.14
N ARG A 8 21.40 4.79 11.97
CA ARG A 8 20.14 5.46 11.63
C ARG A 8 18.97 4.48 11.52
N ALA A 9 19.18 3.31 10.93
CA ALA A 9 18.13 2.29 10.82
C ALA A 9 17.72 1.77 12.20
N LEU A 10 18.69 1.50 13.08
CA LEU A 10 18.42 1.06 14.45
C LEU A 10 17.76 2.14 15.31
N ALA A 11 18.11 3.41 15.11
CA ALA A 11 17.55 4.54 15.84
C ALA A 11 16.27 5.11 15.20
N CYS A 12 15.83 4.57 14.05
CA CYS A 12 14.61 4.97 13.35
C CYS A 12 13.38 5.09 14.25
N PRO A 13 13.12 4.17 15.21
CA PRO A 13 11.94 4.26 16.07
C PRO A 13 11.87 5.52 16.94
N VAL A 14 13.01 6.19 17.17
CA VAL A 14 13.12 7.39 18.01
C VAL A 14 13.45 8.63 17.19
N LEU A 15 14.15 8.47 16.05
CA LEU A 15 14.54 9.58 15.20
C LEU A 15 13.40 10.07 14.29
N SER A 16 12.52 9.18 13.82
CA SER A 16 11.40 9.54 12.97
C SER A 16 10.18 9.89 13.82
N GLN A 17 9.61 11.09 13.62
CA GLN A 17 8.43 11.54 14.38
C GLN A 17 7.21 10.65 14.17
N THR A 18 6.99 10.18 12.94
CA THR A 18 5.86 9.31 12.59
C THR A 18 5.99 7.93 13.22
N VAL A 19 7.19 7.35 13.16
CA VAL A 19 7.49 6.05 13.78
C VAL A 19 7.47 6.13 15.30
N LEU A 20 7.98 7.21 15.88
CA LEU A 20 7.92 7.45 17.33
C LEU A 20 6.48 7.54 17.82
N PHE A 21 5.62 8.24 17.09
CA PHE A 21 4.19 8.31 17.41
C PHE A 21 3.54 6.92 17.37
N ALA A 22 3.78 6.15 16.30
CA ALA A 22 3.27 4.78 16.19
C ALA A 22 3.79 3.89 17.33
N PHE A 23 5.09 3.95 17.60
CA PHE A 23 5.74 3.20 18.67
C PHE A 23 5.12 3.50 20.04
N ILE A 24 4.94 4.77 20.39
CA ILE A 24 4.30 5.17 21.66
C ILE A 24 2.84 4.69 21.70
N MET A 25 2.09 4.85 20.61
CA MET A 25 0.70 4.40 20.53
C MET A 25 0.56 2.89 20.79
N PHE A 26 1.36 2.07 20.09
CA PHE A 26 1.34 0.61 20.26
C PHE A 26 1.89 0.16 21.61
N TYR A 27 2.89 0.87 22.14
CA TYR A 27 3.39 0.64 23.50
C TYR A 27 2.29 0.84 24.54
N LEU A 28 1.59 1.99 24.50
CA LEU A 28 0.49 2.28 25.42
C LEU A 28 -0.65 1.28 25.29
N ALA A 29 -0.97 0.83 24.07
CA ALA A 29 -1.97 -0.21 23.85
C ALA A 29 -1.55 -1.56 24.46
N ALA A 30 -0.28 -1.95 24.31
CA ALA A 30 0.27 -3.17 24.92
C ALA A 30 0.25 -3.10 26.46
N GLU A 31 0.64 -1.96 27.03
CA GLU A 31 0.57 -1.69 28.47
C GLU A 31 -0.87 -1.81 28.99
N PHE A 32 -1.85 -1.23 28.26
CA PHE A 32 -3.25 -1.34 28.61
C PHE A 32 -3.76 -2.78 28.57
N ILE A 33 -3.42 -3.54 27.52
CA ILE A 33 -3.77 -4.96 27.39
C ILE A 33 -3.25 -5.77 28.58
N ARG A 34 -1.97 -5.61 28.93
CA ARG A 34 -1.36 -6.33 30.06
C ARG A 34 -1.99 -5.95 31.39
N TRP A 35 -2.19 -4.65 31.62
CA TRP A 35 -2.85 -4.14 32.82
C TRP A 35 -4.25 -4.74 32.95
N ALA A 36 -5.03 -4.72 31.87
CA ALA A 36 -6.38 -5.28 31.81
C ALA A 36 -6.40 -6.80 32.08
N ILE A 37 -5.44 -7.56 31.55
CA ILE A 37 -5.28 -9.00 31.84
C ILE A 37 -4.96 -9.23 33.33
N SER A 38 -4.09 -8.40 33.92
CA SER A 38 -3.65 -8.56 35.32
C SER A 38 -4.68 -8.13 36.37
N THR A 39 -5.63 -7.26 36.00
CA THR A 39 -6.60 -6.66 36.95
C THR A 39 -7.78 -7.59 37.26
N GLY A 40 -8.08 -8.54 36.37
CA GLY A 40 -9.09 -9.58 36.61
C GLY A 40 -9.99 -9.87 35.40
N PRO A 41 -10.92 -10.85 35.52
CA PRO A 41 -11.68 -11.39 34.40
C PRO A 41 -12.63 -10.38 33.73
N PHE A 42 -13.08 -9.35 34.46
CA PHE A 42 -13.93 -8.30 33.90
C PHE A 42 -13.21 -7.47 32.82
N PHE A 43 -11.92 -7.18 33.03
CA PHE A 43 -11.08 -6.45 32.07
C PHE A 43 -10.43 -7.37 31.02
N PHE A 44 -10.57 -8.68 31.15
CA PHE A 44 -10.07 -9.63 30.16
C PHE A 44 -10.77 -9.47 28.81
N VAL A 45 -12.09 -9.22 28.81
CA VAL A 45 -12.85 -8.99 27.58
C VAL A 45 -12.40 -7.72 26.88
N SER A 46 -12.17 -6.62 27.63
CA SER A 46 -11.65 -5.39 27.04
C SER A 46 -10.23 -5.58 26.52
N ALA A 47 -9.39 -6.37 27.19
CA ALA A 47 -8.05 -6.72 26.71
C ALA A 47 -8.12 -7.46 25.36
N ILE A 48 -9.03 -8.44 25.20
CA ILE A 48 -9.24 -9.15 23.94
C ILE A 48 -9.68 -8.19 22.84
N ILE A 49 -10.65 -7.32 23.10
CA ILE A 49 -11.14 -6.35 22.11
C ILE A 49 -10.00 -5.44 21.67
N VAL A 50 -9.26 -4.86 22.61
CA VAL A 50 -8.14 -3.97 22.27
C VAL A 50 -7.04 -4.73 21.52
N ALA A 51 -6.72 -5.96 21.92
CA ALA A 51 -5.75 -6.80 21.22
C ALA A 51 -6.21 -7.14 19.79
N ALA A 52 -7.50 -7.38 19.57
CA ALA A 52 -8.06 -7.69 18.26
C ALA A 52 -7.92 -6.54 17.25
N PHE A 53 -7.84 -5.29 17.70
CA PHE A 53 -7.52 -4.14 16.84
C PHE A 53 -6.03 -3.82 16.81
N THR A 54 -5.35 -3.92 17.96
CA THR A 54 -3.95 -3.52 18.11
C THR A 54 -3.00 -4.45 17.36
N VAL A 55 -3.21 -5.77 17.44
CA VAL A 55 -2.31 -6.75 16.82
C VAL A 55 -2.34 -6.68 15.28
N PRO A 56 -3.49 -6.63 14.60
CA PRO A 56 -3.53 -6.40 13.15
C PRO A 56 -2.96 -5.04 12.76
N ALA A 57 -3.30 -3.97 13.49
CA ALA A 57 -2.82 -2.63 13.19
C ALA A 57 -1.29 -2.53 13.31
N LEU A 58 -0.72 -3.07 14.39
CA LEU A 58 0.73 -3.16 14.59
C LEU A 58 1.36 -3.98 13.48
N SER A 59 0.73 -5.11 13.14
CA SER A 59 1.25 -6.02 12.12
C SER A 59 1.36 -5.34 10.76
N LEU A 60 0.29 -4.69 10.35
CA LEU A 60 0.22 -3.95 9.10
C LEU A 60 1.23 -2.78 9.10
N TYR A 61 1.28 -2.02 10.19
CA TYR A 61 2.21 -0.90 10.32
C TYR A 61 3.68 -1.32 10.22
N LEU A 62 4.07 -2.44 10.86
CA LEU A 62 5.44 -2.95 10.79
C LEU A 62 5.84 -3.32 9.35
N ILE A 63 4.93 -3.90 8.58
CA ILE A 63 5.17 -4.19 7.17
C ILE A 63 5.29 -2.92 6.33
N PHE A 64 4.40 -1.94 6.55
CA PHE A 64 4.52 -0.63 5.89
C PHE A 64 5.81 0.09 6.25
N LEU A 65 6.26 0.01 7.50
CA LEU A 65 7.56 0.54 7.93
C LEU A 65 8.70 -0.12 7.13
N LEU A 66 8.68 -1.45 7.00
CA LEU A 66 9.68 -2.18 6.22
C LEU A 66 9.64 -1.75 4.74
N ASP A 67 8.46 -1.73 4.11
CA ASP A 67 8.28 -1.34 2.70
C ASP A 67 8.72 0.12 2.46
N ALA A 68 8.29 1.07 3.30
CA ALA A 68 8.69 2.47 3.19
C ALA A 68 10.21 2.63 3.28
N ARG A 69 10.86 1.93 4.23
CA ARG A 69 12.32 1.94 4.34
C ARG A 69 12.99 1.26 3.16
N ALA A 70 12.46 0.14 2.66
CA ALA A 70 12.96 -0.51 1.45
C ALA A 70 12.84 0.37 0.19
N ARG A 71 11.89 1.31 0.18
CA ARG A 71 11.75 2.32 -0.90
C ARG A 71 12.56 3.60 -0.66
N GLY A 72 13.26 3.71 0.46
CA GLY A 72 14.00 4.92 0.84
C GLY A 72 13.10 6.10 1.18
N ARG A 73 11.82 5.84 1.50
CA ARG A 73 10.84 6.85 1.89
C ARG A 73 10.77 6.96 3.40
N GLU A 74 10.25 8.08 3.88
CA GLU A 74 9.88 8.20 5.30
C GLU A 74 8.56 7.46 5.56
N PRO A 75 8.44 6.72 6.67
CA PRO A 75 7.21 6.02 7.01
C PRO A 75 6.11 7.03 7.35
N GLU A 76 4.91 6.80 6.85
CA GLU A 76 3.74 7.61 7.17
C GLU A 76 3.24 7.32 8.60
N PRO A 77 2.55 8.27 9.26
CA PRO A 77 1.93 8.01 10.54
C PRO A 77 0.78 6.98 10.38
N PRO A 78 0.45 6.22 11.42
CA PRO A 78 -0.65 5.26 11.38
C PRO A 78 -1.98 5.99 11.14
N GLY A 79 -2.49 5.91 9.91
CA GLY A 79 -3.81 6.41 9.50
C GLY A 79 -4.96 5.48 9.88
N VAL A 80 -6.20 5.94 9.68
CA VAL A 80 -7.43 5.18 9.98
C VAL A 80 -7.49 3.85 9.22
N GLU A 81 -6.89 3.79 8.03
CA GLU A 81 -6.75 2.55 7.25
C GLU A 81 -6.00 1.43 7.99
N HIS A 82 -5.13 1.76 8.95
CA HIS A 82 -4.39 0.79 9.73
C HIS A 82 -5.24 0.16 10.85
N LEU A 83 -6.39 0.75 11.19
CA LEU A 83 -7.29 0.28 12.24
C LEU A 83 -8.39 -0.66 11.73
N HIS A 84 -8.51 -0.85 10.41
CA HIS A 84 -9.47 -1.78 9.82
C HIS A 84 -8.88 -3.19 9.62
N TRP A 85 -9.62 -4.20 10.05
CA TRP A 85 -9.25 -5.62 9.96
C TRP A 85 -9.62 -6.28 8.61
N TYR A 86 -10.53 -5.67 7.83
CA TYR A 86 -11.01 -6.22 6.57
C TYR A 86 -10.03 -5.91 5.43
N GLY A 87 -9.38 -6.93 4.87
CA GLY A 87 -8.43 -6.81 3.75
C GLY A 87 -6.94 -6.87 4.11
N SER A 88 -6.58 -6.81 5.40
CA SER A 88 -5.18 -6.83 5.89
C SER A 88 -4.71 -8.18 6.45
N GLY A 89 -5.50 -9.25 6.27
CA GLY A 89 -5.23 -10.57 6.86
C GLY A 89 -3.89 -11.19 6.45
N TRP A 90 -3.32 -10.79 5.33
CA TRP A 90 -1.98 -11.21 4.90
C TRP A 90 -0.88 -10.69 5.83
N SER A 91 -1.05 -9.52 6.45
CA SER A 91 -0.07 -8.94 7.39
C SER A 91 0.01 -9.70 8.71
N LEU A 92 -1.06 -10.39 9.10
CA LEU A 92 -1.11 -11.24 10.29
C LEU A 92 -0.28 -12.52 10.15
N LEU A 93 0.17 -12.85 8.94
CA LEU A 93 1.00 -14.02 8.70
C LEU A 93 2.31 -13.98 9.50
N GLN A 94 2.88 -12.80 9.73
CA GLN A 94 4.07 -12.68 10.59
C GLN A 94 3.78 -13.08 12.04
N VAL A 95 2.56 -12.86 12.55
CA VAL A 95 2.15 -13.36 13.86
C VAL A 95 2.15 -14.89 13.85
N LEU A 96 1.66 -15.50 12.77
CA LEU A 96 1.72 -16.95 12.60
C LEU A 96 3.18 -17.45 12.55
N TYR A 97 4.11 -16.70 11.94
CA TYR A 97 5.53 -17.04 11.97
C TYR A 97 6.09 -17.04 13.38
N TYR A 98 5.83 -15.97 14.15
CA TYR A 98 6.30 -15.88 15.53
C TYR A 98 5.69 -16.99 16.40
N VAL A 99 4.41 -17.32 16.21
CA VAL A 99 3.74 -18.43 16.90
C VAL A 99 4.35 -19.79 16.52
N ALA A 100 4.58 -20.04 15.23
CA ALA A 100 5.16 -21.29 14.75
C ALA A 100 6.60 -21.49 15.26
N VAL A 101 7.40 -20.43 15.24
CA VAL A 101 8.77 -20.41 15.79
C VAL A 101 8.74 -20.65 17.30
N GLY A 102 7.86 -19.96 18.03
CA GLY A 102 7.69 -20.15 19.47
C GLY A 102 7.27 -21.58 19.82
N PHE A 103 6.35 -22.17 19.05
CA PHE A 103 5.93 -23.55 19.24
C PHE A 103 7.05 -24.56 18.94
N ALA A 104 7.81 -24.36 17.86
CA ALA A 104 8.96 -25.19 17.53
C ALA A 104 10.04 -25.14 18.63
N ALA A 105 10.34 -23.93 19.13
CA ALA A 105 11.26 -23.73 20.23
C ALA A 105 10.78 -24.43 21.51
N TYR A 106 9.49 -24.30 21.86
CA TYR A 106 8.89 -24.99 23.01
C TYR A 106 9.01 -26.52 22.89
N LYS A 107 8.71 -27.08 21.71
CA LYS A 107 8.83 -28.52 21.46
C LYS A 107 10.26 -29.01 21.57
N LEU A 108 11.23 -28.29 21.02
CA LEU A 108 12.65 -28.67 21.10
C LEU A 108 13.19 -28.56 22.52
N ALA A 109 12.77 -27.54 23.27
CA ALA A 109 13.08 -27.41 24.69
C ALA A 109 12.51 -28.59 25.50
N SER A 110 11.30 -29.06 25.18
CA SER A 110 10.70 -30.23 25.84
C SER A 110 11.42 -31.56 25.57
N LEU A 111 12.28 -31.60 24.56
CA LEU A 111 13.07 -32.78 24.18
C LEU A 111 14.53 -32.69 24.68
N ASP A 112 14.88 -31.66 25.47
CA ASP A 112 16.24 -31.37 25.95
C ASP A 112 17.30 -31.29 24.81
N SER A 113 16.88 -31.03 23.58
CA SER A 113 17.76 -30.94 22.43
C SER A 113 18.32 -29.53 22.27
N ALA A 114 19.42 -29.24 22.97
CA ALA A 114 20.13 -27.96 22.84
C ALA A 114 20.60 -27.70 21.39
N GLU A 115 21.09 -28.72 20.71
CA GLU A 115 21.54 -28.63 19.31
C GLU A 115 20.38 -28.31 18.36
N GLY A 116 19.23 -28.95 18.55
CA GLY A 116 18.04 -28.70 17.75
C GLY A 116 17.51 -27.27 17.93
N LEU A 117 17.52 -26.77 19.17
CA LEU A 117 17.11 -25.39 19.47
C LEU A 117 18.03 -24.38 18.78
N ILE A 118 19.35 -24.57 18.86
CA ILE A 118 20.33 -23.70 18.19
C ILE A 118 20.11 -23.73 16.67
N ALA A 119 19.93 -24.92 16.08
CA ALA A 119 19.70 -25.06 14.65
C ALA A 119 18.44 -24.31 14.20
N VAL A 120 17.33 -24.42 14.94
CA VAL A 120 16.09 -23.68 14.63
C VAL A 120 16.28 -22.18 14.77
N VAL A 121 16.92 -21.71 15.85
CA VAL A 121 17.17 -20.27 16.03
C VAL A 121 18.01 -19.71 14.88
N VAL A 122 19.07 -20.39 14.48
CA VAL A 122 19.93 -19.97 13.37
C VAL A 122 19.15 -19.97 12.05
N LEU A 123 18.39 -21.03 11.78
CA LEU A 123 17.62 -21.16 10.53
C LEU A 123 16.52 -20.09 10.44
N VAL A 124 15.79 -19.87 11.53
CA VAL A 124 14.75 -18.83 11.61
C VAL A 124 15.37 -17.44 11.48
N ALA A 125 16.43 -17.14 12.23
CA ALA A 125 17.10 -15.84 12.13
C ALA A 125 17.62 -15.58 10.71
N ALA A 126 18.12 -16.61 10.03
CA ALA A 126 18.59 -16.51 8.66
C ALA A 126 17.46 -16.34 7.64
N ALA A 127 16.29 -16.96 7.83
CA ALA A 127 15.20 -16.93 6.86
C ALA A 127 14.18 -15.80 7.09
N LEU A 128 13.97 -15.40 8.35
CA LEU A 128 12.92 -14.45 8.76
C LEU A 128 13.00 -13.08 8.06
N PRO A 129 14.17 -12.41 7.97
CA PRO A 129 14.25 -11.10 7.32
C PRO A 129 13.85 -11.15 5.84
N ALA A 130 14.32 -12.16 5.11
CA ALA A 130 13.95 -12.36 3.70
C ALA A 130 12.48 -12.75 3.53
N SER A 131 11.94 -13.58 4.42
CA SER A 131 10.51 -13.94 4.41
C SER A 131 9.62 -12.72 4.60
N LEU A 132 9.93 -11.86 5.59
CA LEU A 132 9.19 -10.63 5.86
C LEU A 132 9.39 -9.59 4.75
N ALA A 133 10.58 -9.46 4.18
CA ALA A 133 10.81 -8.60 3.02
C ALA A 133 9.99 -9.07 1.81
N THR A 134 9.91 -10.38 1.57
CA THR A 134 9.06 -10.95 0.51
C THR A 134 7.59 -10.63 0.77
N LEU A 135 7.13 -10.81 2.02
CA LEU A 135 5.75 -10.53 2.42
C LEU A 135 5.41 -9.05 2.21
N ALA A 136 6.34 -8.16 2.57
CA ALA A 136 6.17 -6.71 2.42
C ALA A 136 6.12 -6.27 0.95
N VAL A 137 6.91 -6.90 0.07
CA VAL A 137 6.96 -6.54 -1.35
C VAL A 137 5.80 -7.16 -2.15
N THR A 138 5.46 -8.42 -1.87
CA THR A 138 4.52 -9.19 -2.71
C THR A 138 3.11 -9.24 -2.16
N HIS A 139 2.92 -8.89 -0.88
CA HIS A 139 1.67 -9.10 -0.12
C HIS A 139 1.14 -10.55 -0.21
N SER A 140 2.02 -11.51 -0.53
CA SER A 140 1.66 -12.90 -0.79
C SER A 140 2.22 -13.84 0.28
N PRO A 141 1.35 -14.46 1.10
CA PRO A 141 1.76 -15.40 2.13
C PRO A 141 2.52 -16.63 1.62
N LEU A 142 2.08 -17.17 0.47
CA LEU A 142 2.72 -18.34 -0.11
C LEU A 142 4.12 -18.02 -0.61
N GLU A 143 4.31 -16.82 -1.17
CA GLU A 143 5.59 -16.38 -1.70
C GLU A 143 6.60 -16.10 -0.58
N SER A 144 6.15 -15.54 0.54
CA SER A 144 6.99 -15.32 1.72
C SER A 144 7.52 -16.59 2.38
N LEU A 145 6.93 -17.76 2.07
CA LEU A 145 7.41 -19.07 2.51
C LEU A 145 8.19 -19.83 1.44
N ASN A 146 8.27 -19.29 0.22
CA ASN A 146 8.93 -19.96 -0.90
C ASN A 146 10.47 -19.94 -0.69
N PRO A 147 11.12 -21.11 -0.52
CA PRO A 147 12.56 -21.16 -0.25
C PRO A 147 13.39 -20.63 -1.42
N VAL A 148 12.88 -20.71 -2.66
CA VAL A 148 13.55 -20.17 -3.84
C VAL A 148 13.61 -18.64 -3.78
N THR A 149 12.52 -18.00 -3.37
CA THR A 149 12.40 -16.54 -3.27
C THR A 149 13.21 -16.00 -2.10
N ILE A 150 13.12 -16.64 -0.95
CA ILE A 150 13.99 -16.37 0.21
C ILE A 150 15.46 -16.44 -0.21
N GLY A 151 15.88 -17.53 -0.86
CA GLY A 151 17.26 -17.72 -1.32
C GLY A 151 17.71 -16.65 -2.31
N LYS A 152 16.82 -16.19 -3.20
CA LYS A 152 17.11 -15.12 -4.16
C LYS A 152 17.28 -13.76 -3.47
N ILE A 153 16.45 -13.41 -2.48
CA ILE A 153 16.63 -12.18 -1.68
C ILE A 153 17.97 -12.21 -0.93
N ILE A 154 18.28 -13.33 -0.27
CA ILE A 154 19.56 -13.52 0.45
C ILE A 154 20.74 -13.30 -0.49
N ARG A 155 20.71 -13.94 -1.67
CA ARG A 155 21.78 -13.84 -2.66
C ARG A 155 21.95 -12.43 -3.22
N ARG A 156 20.85 -11.70 -3.46
CA ARG A 156 20.88 -10.32 -3.97
C ARG A 156 21.45 -9.34 -2.95
N CYS A 157 21.04 -9.46 -1.70
CA CYS A 157 21.54 -8.60 -0.61
C CYS A 157 23.01 -8.90 -0.27
N GLY A 158 23.49 -10.10 -0.64
CA GLY A 158 24.88 -10.51 -0.49
C GLY A 158 25.34 -10.45 0.97
N GLY A 159 26.57 -10.00 1.20
CA GLY A 159 27.13 -9.90 2.55
C GLY A 159 26.37 -8.95 3.49
N SER A 160 25.65 -7.95 2.96
CA SER A 160 24.88 -7.02 3.80
C SER A 160 23.62 -7.67 4.39
N TYR A 161 23.14 -8.77 3.81
CA TYR A 161 21.99 -9.52 4.32
C TYR A 161 22.20 -9.96 5.77
N TRP A 162 23.38 -10.49 6.08
CA TRP A 162 23.71 -11.12 7.36
C TRP A 162 23.62 -10.17 8.56
N ILE A 163 23.54 -8.86 8.33
CA ILE A 163 23.30 -7.87 9.37
C ILE A 163 21.95 -8.10 10.06
N ALA A 164 20.88 -8.41 9.30
CA ALA A 164 19.55 -8.63 9.89
C ALA A 164 19.47 -9.92 10.73
N PRO A 165 19.94 -11.10 10.25
CA PRO A 165 20.01 -12.31 11.08
C PRO A 165 20.84 -12.13 12.36
N VAL A 166 22.00 -11.46 12.27
CA VAL A 166 22.82 -11.17 13.46
C VAL A 166 22.05 -10.28 14.43
N PHE A 167 21.34 -9.27 13.93
CA PHE A 167 20.48 -8.43 14.75
C PHE A 167 19.36 -9.25 15.42
N VAL A 168 18.70 -10.17 14.72
CA VAL A 168 17.65 -11.04 15.30
C VAL A 168 18.20 -11.86 16.47
N VAL A 169 19.38 -12.46 16.32
CA VAL A 169 20.01 -13.23 17.41
C VAL A 169 20.38 -12.32 18.60
N LEU A 170 20.95 -11.14 18.34
CA LEU A 170 21.27 -10.17 19.38
C LEU A 170 20.02 -9.62 20.08
N ALA A 171 18.96 -9.33 19.33
CA ALA A 171 17.69 -8.87 19.86
C ALA A 171 17.01 -9.95 20.70
N ALA A 172 17.01 -11.21 20.24
CA ALA A 172 16.45 -12.34 20.99
C ALA A 172 17.21 -12.61 22.28
N THR A 173 18.55 -12.58 22.24
CA THR A 173 19.39 -12.74 23.44
C THR A 173 19.21 -11.59 24.43
N LEU A 174 19.14 -10.35 23.94
CA LEU A 174 18.86 -9.18 24.78
C LEU A 174 17.46 -9.26 25.39
N ALA A 175 16.44 -9.61 24.61
CA ALA A 175 15.07 -9.79 25.10
C ALA A 175 15.02 -10.88 26.17
N TRP A 176 15.64 -12.05 25.92
CA TRP A 176 15.75 -13.11 26.92
C TRP A 176 16.42 -12.62 28.21
N TRP A 177 17.53 -11.89 28.12
CA TRP A 177 18.19 -11.32 29.28
C TRP A 177 17.29 -10.33 30.03
N VAL A 178 16.60 -9.45 29.32
CA VAL A 178 15.65 -8.46 29.88
C VAL A 178 14.50 -9.15 30.62
N PHE A 179 13.89 -10.18 30.02
CA PHE A 179 12.78 -10.92 30.63
C PHE A 179 13.18 -11.78 31.83
N ASN A 180 14.43 -12.21 31.91
CA ASN A 180 14.97 -12.96 33.06
C ASN A 180 15.62 -12.05 34.11
N SER A 181 15.75 -10.75 33.84
CA SER A 181 16.27 -9.77 34.78
C SER A 181 15.17 -9.25 35.71
N SER A 182 15.57 -8.65 36.82
CA SER A 182 14.65 -8.00 37.78
C SER A 182 14.10 -6.65 37.28
N LEU A 183 14.04 -6.45 35.96
CA LEU A 183 13.57 -5.19 35.37
C LEU A 183 12.06 -5.06 35.54
N PRO A 184 11.53 -3.82 35.70
CA PRO A 184 10.10 -3.60 35.68
C PRO A 184 9.50 -4.04 34.33
N GLY A 185 8.35 -4.71 34.36
CA GLY A 185 7.72 -5.27 33.15
C GLY A 185 7.44 -4.24 32.06
N TRP A 186 7.06 -3.01 32.43
CA TRP A 186 6.85 -1.91 31.47
C TRP A 186 8.12 -1.58 30.68
N LEU A 187 9.30 -1.63 31.32
CA LEU A 187 10.57 -1.37 30.67
C LEU A 187 10.98 -2.54 29.78
N ALA A 188 10.71 -3.77 30.21
CA ALA A 188 10.94 -4.95 29.40
C ALA A 188 10.14 -4.91 28.09
N ASP A 189 8.87 -4.53 28.16
CA ASP A 189 7.98 -4.45 27.00
C ASP A 189 8.32 -3.26 26.10
N PHE A 190 8.75 -2.13 26.68
CA PHE A 190 9.29 -1.01 25.91
C PHE A 190 10.51 -1.44 25.08
N ILE A 191 11.46 -2.15 25.69
CA ILE A 191 12.65 -2.66 25.00
C ILE A 191 12.27 -3.68 23.93
N ALA A 192 11.37 -4.61 24.23
CA ALA A 192 10.93 -5.64 23.29
C ALA A 192 10.26 -5.02 22.04
N LEU A 193 9.35 -4.06 22.24
CA LEU A 193 8.69 -3.36 21.15
C LEU A 193 9.68 -2.51 20.34
N TYR A 194 10.65 -1.87 21.02
CA TYR A 194 11.68 -1.09 20.33
C TYR A 194 12.53 -1.98 19.41
N LEU A 195 12.96 -3.14 19.91
CA LEU A 195 13.72 -4.12 19.12
C LEU A 195 12.92 -4.63 17.93
N LEU A 196 11.61 -4.80 18.08
CA LEU A 196 10.72 -5.18 16.99
C LEU A 196 10.68 -4.08 15.91
N PHE A 197 10.45 -2.82 16.27
CA PHE A 197 10.46 -1.72 15.29
C PHE A 197 11.83 -1.55 14.62
N ALA A 198 12.91 -1.62 15.40
CA ALA A 198 14.26 -1.53 14.89
C ALA A 198 14.58 -2.67 13.90
N PHE A 199 14.06 -3.88 14.14
CA PHE A 199 14.20 -5.00 13.23
C PHE A 199 13.57 -4.74 11.85
N TYR A 200 12.33 -4.26 11.81
CA TYR A 200 11.64 -3.98 10.55
C TYR A 200 12.28 -2.80 9.81
N ALA A 201 12.66 -1.74 10.53
CA ALA A 201 13.36 -0.60 9.95
C ALA A 201 14.73 -1.00 9.37
N LEU A 202 15.50 -1.82 10.10
CA LEU A 202 16.78 -2.36 9.65
C LEU A 202 16.63 -3.26 8.43
N THR A 203 15.63 -4.14 8.45
CA THR A 203 15.37 -5.05 7.33
C THR A 203 15.04 -4.25 6.08
N GLY A 204 14.16 -3.26 6.16
CA GLY A 204 13.87 -2.36 5.05
C GLY A 204 15.10 -1.58 4.57
N GLU A 205 15.94 -1.08 5.47
CA GLU A 205 17.18 -0.36 5.09
C GLU A 205 18.17 -1.25 4.33
N ILE A 206 18.33 -2.52 4.72
CA ILE A 206 19.21 -3.46 4.02
C ILE A 206 18.68 -3.75 2.61
N MET A 207 17.35 -3.71 2.44
CA MET A 207 16.66 -3.90 1.16
C MET A 207 16.73 -2.65 0.25
N HIS A 208 16.87 -1.45 0.80
CA HIS A 208 16.83 -0.18 0.06
C HIS A 208 17.81 -0.07 -1.13
N PRO A 209 19.12 -0.40 -0.99
CA PRO A 209 20.08 -0.27 -2.09
C PRO A 209 19.79 -1.18 -3.28
N GLN A 210 18.93 -2.20 -3.10
CA GLN A 210 18.75 -3.29 -4.05
C GLN A 210 17.55 -3.09 -4.98
N ARG A 211 16.82 -1.96 -4.88
CA ARG A 211 15.65 -1.60 -5.73
C ARG A 211 14.73 -2.81 -5.99
N LEU A 212 14.43 -3.57 -4.94
CA LEU A 212 13.75 -4.87 -5.05
C LEU A 212 12.34 -4.77 -5.65
N HIS A 213 11.71 -3.59 -5.64
CA HIS A 213 10.44 -3.35 -6.32
C HIS A 213 10.52 -3.33 -7.85
N GLY A 214 11.71 -3.12 -8.43
CA GLY A 214 11.89 -3.11 -9.89
C GLY A 214 12.13 -4.50 -10.48
N GLU A 215 12.65 -5.46 -9.70
CA GLU A 215 13.19 -6.70 -10.27
C GLU A 215 13.09 -7.93 -9.35
N VAL A 216 12.37 -7.89 -8.22
CA VAL A 216 11.87 -9.12 -7.56
C VAL A 216 10.60 -9.56 -8.27
N ASP A 217 10.72 -9.68 -9.58
CA ASP A 217 9.94 -10.57 -10.40
C ASP A 217 10.75 -11.87 -10.44
N ILE A 218 10.34 -12.80 -9.59
CA ILE A 218 11.00 -14.08 -9.42
C ILE A 218 10.09 -15.14 -10.02
N HIS A 219 10.10 -15.22 -11.37
CA HIS A 219 10.25 -16.38 -12.28
C HIS A 219 10.02 -15.85 -13.70
N GLU A 220 10.40 -16.59 -14.75
CA GLU A 220 10.00 -16.28 -16.14
C GLU A 220 8.53 -15.81 -16.17
N PRO A 221 8.20 -14.72 -16.92
CA PRO A 221 6.91 -14.08 -16.79
C PRO A 221 5.81 -15.05 -17.22
N LEU A 222 5.17 -15.69 -16.24
CA LEU A 222 3.74 -15.87 -16.31
C LEU A 222 3.21 -14.44 -16.23
N ALA A 223 2.60 -13.99 -17.33
CA ALA A 223 2.01 -12.67 -17.46
C ALA A 223 1.33 -12.28 -16.13
N PRO A 224 1.50 -11.03 -15.65
CA PRO A 224 0.81 -10.55 -14.47
C PRO A 224 -0.64 -11.01 -14.55
N ASP A 225 -1.18 -11.58 -13.47
CA ASP A 225 -2.60 -11.90 -13.40
C ASP A 225 -3.34 -10.63 -13.79
N GLU A 226 -3.94 -10.63 -14.99
CA GLU A 226 -4.53 -9.44 -15.61
C GLU A 226 -5.53 -8.82 -14.64
N ALA A 227 -6.17 -9.64 -13.80
CA ALA A 227 -7.06 -9.20 -12.74
C ALA A 227 -6.39 -8.32 -11.69
N LYS A 228 -5.14 -8.59 -11.28
CA LYS A 228 -4.42 -7.80 -10.27
C LYS A 228 -3.91 -6.48 -10.83
N VAL A 229 -3.35 -6.49 -12.04
CA VAL A 229 -2.93 -5.25 -12.73
C VAL A 229 -4.13 -4.35 -12.96
N THR A 230 -5.26 -4.93 -13.40
CA THR A 230 -6.52 -4.21 -13.57
C THR A 230 -7.01 -3.64 -12.24
N ALA A 231 -6.93 -4.40 -11.14
CA ALA A 231 -7.37 -3.95 -9.83
C ALA A 231 -6.52 -2.79 -9.27
N GLU A 232 -5.19 -2.86 -9.41
CA GLU A 232 -4.28 -1.78 -8.98
C GLU A 232 -4.48 -0.52 -9.81
N LEU A 233 -4.59 -0.66 -11.13
CA LEU A 233 -4.88 0.44 -12.04
C LEU A 233 -6.24 1.09 -11.73
N LEU A 234 -7.27 0.29 -11.44
CA LEU A 234 -8.58 0.80 -11.04
C LEU A 234 -8.53 1.51 -9.69
N ALA A 235 -7.73 1.02 -8.72
CA ALA A 235 -7.53 1.68 -7.44
C ALA A 235 -6.86 3.06 -7.61
N LEU A 236 -5.80 3.15 -8.42
CA LEU A 236 -5.11 4.41 -8.72
C LEU A 236 -6.05 5.42 -9.40
N ARG A 237 -6.85 4.97 -10.38
CA ARG A 237 -7.85 5.82 -11.05
C ARG A 237 -8.92 6.31 -10.07
N THR A 238 -9.38 5.45 -9.17
CA THR A 238 -10.36 5.78 -8.13
C THR A 238 -9.84 6.82 -7.13
N GLU A 239 -8.59 6.67 -6.69
CA GLU A 239 -7.95 7.63 -5.80
C GLU A 239 -7.87 9.03 -6.46
N ALA A 240 -7.38 9.09 -7.70
CA ALA A 240 -7.25 10.34 -8.44
C ALA A 240 -8.60 11.03 -8.67
N LEU A 241 -9.65 10.27 -9.00
CA LEU A 241 -11.01 10.79 -9.17
C LEU A 241 -11.56 11.38 -7.86
N ASN A 242 -11.34 10.69 -6.72
CA ASN A 242 -11.78 11.17 -5.41
C ASN A 242 -11.06 12.46 -4.99
N HIS A 243 -9.75 12.54 -5.22
CA HIS A 243 -8.97 13.76 -4.97
C HIS A 243 -9.45 14.92 -5.85
N ALA A 244 -9.68 14.67 -7.14
CA ALA A 244 -10.18 15.68 -8.05
C ALA A 244 -11.58 16.19 -7.65
N TYR A 245 -12.48 15.30 -7.24
CA TYR A 245 -13.78 15.68 -6.69
C TYR A 245 -13.62 16.59 -5.45
N GLY A 246 -12.70 16.23 -4.55
CA GLY A 246 -12.36 17.04 -3.38
C GLY A 246 -11.87 18.45 -3.72
N PHE A 247 -11.04 18.61 -4.74
CA PHE A 247 -10.59 19.93 -5.20
C PHE A 247 -11.71 20.74 -5.86
N ILE A 248 -12.44 20.12 -6.79
CA ILE A 248 -13.48 20.78 -7.60
C ILE A 248 -14.66 21.23 -6.73
N SER A 249 -15.12 20.37 -5.80
CA SER A 249 -16.22 20.70 -4.87
C SER A 249 -15.88 21.85 -3.92
N ARG A 250 -14.58 22.08 -3.65
CA ARG A 250 -14.08 23.19 -2.82
C ARG A 250 -13.74 24.44 -3.64
N GLY A 251 -14.07 24.48 -4.93
CA GLY A 251 -13.85 25.61 -5.82
C GLY A 251 -12.47 25.66 -6.48
N ASN A 252 -11.54 24.74 -6.17
CA ASN A 252 -10.26 24.63 -6.86
C ASN A 252 -10.39 23.75 -8.12
N ARG A 253 -11.06 24.30 -9.14
CA ARG A 253 -11.31 23.56 -10.39
C ARG A 253 -10.02 23.27 -11.16
N ASP A 254 -9.14 24.25 -11.30
CA ASP A 254 -7.89 24.12 -12.04
C ASP A 254 -6.98 23.04 -11.44
N GLY A 255 -6.87 23.00 -10.11
CA GLY A 255 -6.10 21.97 -9.41
C GLY A 255 -6.67 20.57 -9.58
N GLY A 256 -8.00 20.43 -9.51
CA GLY A 256 -8.67 19.14 -9.71
C GLY A 256 -8.51 18.60 -11.14
N PHE A 257 -8.69 19.46 -12.15
CA PHE A 257 -8.48 19.06 -13.54
C PHE A 257 -7.03 18.75 -13.86
N LYS A 258 -6.09 19.59 -13.39
CA LYS A 258 -4.66 19.31 -13.53
C LYS A 258 -4.29 17.94 -12.96
N HIS A 259 -4.81 17.60 -11.77
CA HIS A 259 -4.55 16.30 -11.16
C HIS A 259 -5.04 15.12 -12.02
N ILE A 260 -6.23 15.23 -12.62
CA ILE A 260 -6.74 14.20 -13.54
C ILE A 260 -5.87 14.11 -14.80
N TYR A 261 -5.54 15.23 -15.43
CA TYR A 261 -4.76 15.21 -16.67
C TYR A 261 -3.34 14.69 -16.48
N ASP A 262 -2.67 15.09 -15.40
CA ASP A 262 -1.35 14.57 -15.04
C ASP A 262 -1.44 13.04 -14.84
N ARG A 263 -2.51 12.55 -14.20
CA ARG A 263 -2.71 11.12 -13.98
C ARG A 263 -3.02 10.34 -15.26
N ILE A 264 -3.82 10.90 -16.17
CA ILE A 264 -4.12 10.28 -17.47
C ILE A 264 -2.85 10.19 -18.33
N ALA A 265 -1.98 11.21 -18.28
CA ALA A 265 -0.72 11.21 -19.02
C ALA A 265 0.24 10.11 -18.55
N ASP A 266 0.20 9.78 -17.25
CA ASP A 266 1.01 8.72 -16.63
C ASP A 266 0.33 7.32 -16.67
N ASP A 267 -0.91 7.22 -17.17
CA ASP A 267 -1.66 5.97 -17.22
C ASP A 267 -1.13 5.05 -18.33
N PRO A 268 -0.95 3.73 -18.10
CA PRO A 268 -0.48 2.81 -19.15
C PRO A 268 -1.49 2.67 -20.29
N GLU A 269 -2.76 3.01 -20.07
CA GLU A 269 -3.82 3.03 -21.09
C GLU A 269 -4.55 4.39 -21.12
N PRO A 270 -3.92 5.45 -21.67
CA PRO A 270 -4.50 6.80 -21.61
C PRO A 270 -5.89 6.90 -22.23
N GLU A 271 -6.14 6.20 -23.35
CA GLU A 271 -7.46 6.22 -24.01
C GLU A 271 -8.57 5.63 -23.14
N SER A 272 -8.30 4.49 -22.47
CA SER A 272 -9.28 3.86 -21.58
C SER A 272 -9.46 4.70 -20.31
N ALA A 273 -8.41 5.39 -19.86
CA ALA A 273 -8.44 6.29 -18.71
C ALA A 273 -9.38 7.49 -18.94
N TRP A 274 -9.30 8.14 -20.10
CA TRP A 274 -10.19 9.25 -20.45
C TRP A 274 -11.66 8.89 -20.31
N GLN A 275 -12.06 7.74 -20.88
CA GLN A 275 -13.43 7.25 -20.75
C GLN A 275 -13.80 6.98 -19.30
N TRP A 276 -12.93 6.28 -18.56
CA TRP A 276 -13.18 5.89 -17.18
C TRP A 276 -13.39 7.12 -16.26
N TYR A 277 -12.54 8.15 -16.39
CA TYR A 277 -12.70 9.39 -15.62
C TYR A 277 -13.97 10.14 -16.01
N PHE A 278 -14.28 10.24 -17.31
CA PHE A 278 -15.52 10.87 -17.76
C PHE A 278 -16.75 10.17 -17.15
N ASP A 279 -16.83 8.84 -17.24
CA ASP A 279 -17.92 8.05 -16.67
C ASP A 279 -18.02 8.22 -15.15
N GLY A 280 -16.87 8.24 -14.45
CA GLY A 280 -16.80 8.49 -13.01
C GLY A 280 -17.29 9.90 -12.61
N MET A 281 -16.91 10.93 -13.37
CA MET A 281 -17.35 12.31 -13.12
C MET A 281 -18.85 12.48 -13.39
N MET A 282 -19.43 11.72 -14.32
CA MET A 282 -20.87 11.73 -14.59
C MET A 282 -21.71 11.19 -13.42
N LEU A 283 -21.10 10.44 -12.50
CA LEU A 283 -21.73 9.96 -11.27
C LEU A 283 -21.69 11.00 -10.13
N TRP A 284 -20.96 12.11 -10.29
CA TRP A 284 -20.88 13.14 -9.26
C TRP A 284 -22.22 13.87 -9.07
N GLN A 285 -22.40 14.43 -7.86
CA GLN A 285 -23.60 15.20 -7.52
C GLN A 285 -23.75 16.45 -8.42
N ASP A 286 -22.64 17.12 -8.74
CA ASP A 286 -22.58 18.20 -9.73
C ASP A 286 -21.82 17.71 -10.97
N ARG A 287 -22.55 17.59 -12.09
CA ARG A 287 -22.02 17.12 -13.38
C ARG A 287 -21.40 18.24 -14.22
N THR A 288 -21.40 19.49 -13.75
CA THR A 288 -20.81 20.62 -14.48
C THR A 288 -19.35 20.36 -14.83
N ALA A 289 -18.60 19.76 -13.89
CA ALA A 289 -17.21 19.38 -14.13
C ALA A 289 -17.07 18.27 -15.17
N ALA A 290 -17.99 17.30 -15.18
CA ALA A 290 -18.03 16.22 -16.17
C ALA A 290 -18.29 16.76 -17.58
N LEU A 291 -19.19 17.75 -17.72
CA LEU A 291 -19.44 18.42 -19.00
C LEU A 291 -18.20 19.17 -19.50
N PHE A 292 -17.51 19.89 -18.62
CA PHE A 292 -16.26 20.57 -18.99
C PHE A 292 -15.17 19.56 -19.42
N PHE A 293 -15.00 18.48 -18.66
CA PHE A 293 -14.09 17.39 -19.02
C PHE A 293 -14.47 16.75 -20.35
N GLY A 294 -15.77 16.54 -20.58
CA GLY A 294 -16.33 15.98 -21.80
C GLY A 294 -16.02 16.78 -23.06
N GLN A 295 -15.86 18.11 -22.96
CA GLN A 295 -15.40 18.94 -24.08
C GLN A 295 -13.95 18.62 -24.48
N GLN A 296 -13.07 18.45 -23.49
CA GLN A 296 -11.66 18.11 -23.73
C GLN A 296 -11.49 16.67 -24.20
N TYR A 297 -12.25 15.75 -23.63
CA TYR A 297 -12.26 14.36 -24.09
C TYR A 297 -12.78 14.25 -25.54
N LEU A 298 -13.84 15.00 -25.86
CA LEU A 298 -14.36 15.06 -27.22
C LEU A 298 -13.36 15.61 -28.23
N HIS A 299 -12.63 16.67 -27.87
CA HIS A 299 -11.58 17.24 -28.72
C HIS A 299 -10.57 16.16 -29.14
N ARG A 300 -10.12 15.34 -28.19
CA ARG A 300 -9.22 14.21 -28.45
C ARG A 300 -9.84 13.19 -29.41
N LEU A 301 -11.05 12.71 -29.12
CA LEU A 301 -11.73 11.70 -29.94
C LEU A 301 -11.95 12.17 -31.39
N LEU A 302 -12.26 13.45 -31.59
CA LEU A 302 -12.44 14.03 -32.93
C LEU A 302 -11.12 14.28 -33.66
N HIS A 303 -10.02 14.44 -32.92
CA HIS A 303 -8.69 14.53 -33.51
C HIS A 303 -8.17 13.14 -33.92
N ASP A 304 -8.53 12.10 -33.17
CA ASP A 304 -8.14 10.72 -33.42
C ASP A 304 -9.11 9.96 -34.36
N ASP A 305 -10.06 10.69 -34.97
CA ASP A 305 -11.11 10.18 -35.87
C ASP A 305 -12.00 9.05 -35.28
N ASP A 306 -12.08 8.91 -33.95
CA ASP A 306 -13.00 8.00 -33.28
C ASP A 306 -14.41 8.62 -33.17
N PHE A 307 -15.05 8.76 -34.33
CA PHE A 307 -16.38 9.35 -34.44
C PHE A 307 -17.44 8.60 -33.64
N ARG A 308 -17.30 7.27 -33.49
CA ARG A 308 -18.27 6.47 -32.73
C ARG A 308 -18.24 6.84 -31.24
N ALA A 309 -17.06 6.91 -30.64
CA ALA A 309 -16.92 7.32 -29.24
C ALA A 309 -17.30 8.80 -29.06
N ALA A 310 -16.88 9.67 -29.99
CA ALA A 310 -17.20 11.10 -29.97
C ALA A 310 -18.71 11.35 -29.91
N ILE A 311 -19.49 10.70 -30.79
CA ILE A 311 -20.95 10.84 -30.81
C ILE A 311 -21.60 10.34 -29.52
N LYS A 312 -21.09 9.27 -28.91
CA LYS A 312 -21.60 8.79 -27.61
C LYS A 312 -21.36 9.82 -26.51
N VAL A 313 -20.16 10.41 -26.44
CA VAL A 313 -19.83 11.46 -25.45
C VAL A 313 -20.73 12.69 -25.66
N ILE A 314 -20.91 13.15 -26.90
CA ILE A 314 -21.81 14.28 -27.22
C ILE A 314 -23.23 13.96 -26.77
N ALA A 315 -23.78 12.81 -27.17
CA ALA A 315 -25.14 12.43 -26.81
C ALA A 315 -25.32 12.35 -25.29
N ARG A 316 -24.33 11.81 -24.57
CA ARG A 316 -24.35 11.71 -23.10
C ARG A 316 -24.29 13.08 -22.43
N CYS A 317 -23.44 13.98 -22.91
CA CYS A 317 -23.36 15.34 -22.38
C CYS A 317 -24.64 16.14 -22.66
N ARG A 318 -25.21 15.99 -23.86
CA ARG A 318 -26.47 16.67 -24.23
C ARG A 318 -27.69 16.14 -23.50
N TYR A 319 -27.69 14.87 -23.10
CA TYR A 319 -28.72 14.31 -22.24
C TYR A 319 -28.74 14.98 -20.86
N GLU A 320 -27.57 15.28 -20.28
CA GLU A 320 -27.49 16.00 -19.00
C GLU A 320 -27.73 17.50 -19.14
N ASN A 321 -27.30 18.09 -20.26
CA ASN A 321 -27.50 19.51 -20.56
C ASN A 321 -27.73 19.70 -22.05
N GLU A 322 -28.97 19.98 -22.46
CA GLU A 322 -29.35 20.13 -23.87
C GLU A 322 -28.55 21.22 -24.60
N ALA A 323 -28.07 22.23 -23.85
CA ALA A 323 -27.25 23.34 -24.34
C ALA A 323 -25.75 23.00 -24.42
N PHE A 324 -25.34 21.78 -24.08
CA PHE A 324 -23.96 21.34 -24.24
C PHE A 324 -23.52 21.47 -25.70
N GLN A 325 -22.35 22.08 -25.89
CA GLN A 325 -21.72 22.25 -27.19
C GLN A 325 -20.24 21.82 -27.11
N PRO A 326 -19.69 21.20 -28.17
CA PRO A 326 -18.25 21.00 -28.32
C PRO A 326 -17.47 22.33 -28.23
N LEU A 327 -16.15 22.22 -28.02
CA LEU A 327 -15.25 23.37 -28.17
C LEU A 327 -15.45 24.01 -29.53
N ARG A 328 -15.30 25.33 -29.60
CA ARG A 328 -15.61 26.12 -30.81
C ARG A 328 -14.89 25.60 -32.05
N GLU A 329 -13.64 25.18 -31.90
CA GLU A 329 -12.80 24.63 -32.96
C GLU A 329 -13.22 23.23 -33.43
N ASP A 330 -13.88 22.46 -32.57
CA ASP A 330 -14.30 21.08 -32.87
C ASP A 330 -15.71 20.98 -33.43
N ARG A 331 -16.50 22.07 -33.40
CA ARG A 331 -17.93 22.03 -33.76
C ARG A 331 -18.17 21.51 -35.17
N GLU A 332 -17.38 21.96 -36.15
CA GLU A 332 -17.52 21.52 -37.54
C GLU A 332 -17.19 20.03 -37.68
N LYS A 333 -16.11 19.56 -37.03
CA LYS A 333 -15.75 18.14 -37.00
C LYS A 333 -16.79 17.29 -36.28
N ALA A 334 -17.39 17.78 -35.20
CA ALA A 334 -18.44 17.10 -34.47
C ALA A 334 -19.72 16.93 -35.31
N VAL A 335 -20.09 17.96 -36.09
CA VAL A 335 -21.20 17.89 -37.05
C VAL A 335 -20.88 16.85 -38.14
N ALA A 336 -19.69 16.92 -38.74
CA ALA A 336 -19.27 15.97 -39.77
C ALA A 336 -19.24 14.52 -39.25
N ALA A 337 -18.78 14.31 -38.01
CA ALA A 337 -18.80 13.01 -37.33
C ALA A 337 -20.24 12.49 -37.13
N ALA A 338 -21.18 13.37 -36.79
CA ALA A 338 -22.58 13.00 -36.60
C ALA A 338 -23.25 12.59 -37.93
N GLU A 339 -22.97 13.31 -39.01
CA GLU A 339 -23.42 12.97 -40.36
C GLU A 339 -22.81 11.66 -40.86
N HIS A 340 -21.49 11.48 -40.65
CA HIS A 340 -20.79 10.26 -41.04
C HIS A 340 -21.37 9.00 -40.35
N MET A 341 -21.83 9.15 -39.11
CA MET A 341 -22.46 8.09 -38.33
C MET A 341 -23.98 7.96 -38.59
N GLY A 342 -24.56 8.77 -39.49
CA GLY A 342 -25.98 8.76 -39.85
C GLY A 342 -26.91 9.31 -38.77
N ASN A 343 -26.41 10.12 -37.84
CA ASN A 343 -27.20 10.74 -36.76
C ASN A 343 -27.59 12.19 -37.13
N GLU A 344 -28.53 12.31 -38.06
CA GLU A 344 -29.01 13.59 -38.61
C GLU A 344 -29.63 14.52 -37.57
N GLU A 345 -30.37 13.97 -36.60
CA GLU A 345 -30.98 14.75 -35.52
C GLU A 345 -29.90 15.42 -34.65
N LEU A 346 -28.83 14.69 -34.34
CA LEU A 346 -27.72 15.24 -33.57
C LEU A 346 -26.95 16.29 -34.39
N ALA A 347 -26.71 16.05 -35.68
CA ALA A 347 -26.05 17.01 -36.57
C ALA A 347 -26.83 18.34 -36.65
N GLN A 348 -28.15 18.27 -36.82
CA GLN A 348 -29.02 19.45 -36.84
C GLN A 348 -29.00 20.20 -35.50
N ALA A 349 -29.05 19.48 -34.39
CA ALA A 349 -29.03 20.10 -33.08
C ALA A 349 -27.67 20.76 -32.74
N LEU A 350 -26.56 20.18 -33.20
CA LEU A 350 -25.23 20.79 -33.08
C LEU A 350 -25.15 22.08 -33.92
N ARG A 351 -25.66 22.07 -35.16
CA ARG A 351 -25.74 23.27 -36.02
C ARG A 351 -26.57 24.39 -35.40
N ALA A 352 -27.71 24.05 -34.78
CA ALA A 352 -28.58 25.01 -34.13
C ALA A 352 -27.90 25.73 -32.95
N GLY A 353 -26.89 25.13 -32.32
CA GLY A 353 -26.10 25.80 -31.27
C GLY A 353 -24.81 26.47 -31.77
N MET A 354 -24.56 26.46 -33.09
CA MET A 354 -23.47 27.21 -33.72
C MET A 354 -23.88 28.64 -34.07
N SER A 355 -25.17 28.89 -34.31
CA SER A 355 -25.77 30.22 -34.49
C SER A 355 -25.89 30.94 -33.15
#